data_AF-A0A3M4ASB7-F1
#
_entry.id   AF-A0A3M4ASB7-F1
#
_cell.length_a   1.000
_cell.length_b   1.000
_cell.length_c   1.000
_cell.angle_alpha   90.00
_cell.angle_beta   90.00
_cell.angle_gamma   90.00
#
_symmetry.space_group_name_H-M   'P 1'
#
loop_
_entity.id
_entity.type
_entity.pdbx_description
1 polymer ?
#
loop_
_entity_poly.entity_id
_entity_poly.type
_entity_poly.pdbx_seq_one_letter_code
_entity_poly.pdbx_strand_id
1 'polypeptide(L)' 'MVHEEQQLLDAIALTGEEARRAFGNPELYIEKFLGQPRHVEIQVLCDAYGNAV' A
#
# COMPACT_ATOMS: atom_id res chain seq x y z
N MET A 1 3.86 7.71 6.93
CA MET A 1 3.54 7.10 8.25
C MET A 1 2.93 8.16 9.14
N VAL A 2 1.98 7.78 9.98
CA VAL A 2 1.29 8.68 10.92
C VAL A 2 1.58 8.15 12.31
N HIS A 3 2.19 8.99 13.16
CA HIS A 3 2.54 8.60 14.54
C HIS A 3 1.52 9.10 15.55
N GLU A 4 0.89 10.23 15.25
CA GLU A 4 -0.06 10.91 16.13
C GLU A 4 -1.44 10.98 15.45
N GLU A 5 -2.50 10.77 16.21
CA GLU A 5 -3.87 10.73 15.69
C GLU A 5 -4.25 12.02 14.95
N GLN A 6 -3.77 13.18 15.42
CA GLN A 6 -4.07 14.47 14.81
C GLN A 6 -3.54 14.61 13.38
N GLN A 7 -2.51 13.83 13.02
CA GLN A 7 -1.92 13.86 11.68
C GLN A 7 -2.71 13.03 10.66
N LEU A 8 -3.64 12.19 11.12
CA LEU A 8 -4.27 11.18 10.28
C LEU A 8 -5.13 11.79 9.16
N LEU A 9 -5.97 12.76 9.50
CA LEU A 9 -6.89 13.38 8.54
C LEU A 9 -6.15 14.14 7.44
N ASP A 10 -5.12 14.89 7.82
CA ASP A 10 -4.29 15.63 6.87
C ASP A 10 -3.53 14.66 5.95
N ALA A 11 -3.00 13.57 6.50
CA ALA A 11 -2.30 12.54 5.72
C ALA A 11 -3.25 11.84 4.72
N ILE A 12 -4.47 11.52 5.12
CA ILE A 12 -5.50 10.92 4.24
C ILE A 12 -5.84 11.89 3.10
N ALA A 13 -6.13 13.16 3.43
CA ALA A 13 -6.51 14.16 2.44
C ALA A 13 -5.40 14.37 1.39
N LEU A 14 -4.15 14.50 1.84
CA LEU A 14 -3.00 14.68 0.96
C LEU A 14 -2.77 13.45 0.08
N THR A 15 -2.65 12.27 0.69
CA THR A 15 -2.30 11.02 -0.02
C THR A 15 -3.41 10.62 -0.99
N GLY A 16 -4.68 10.86 -0.66
CA GLY A 16 -5.82 10.56 -1.54
C GLY A 16 -5.82 11.43 -2.78
N GLU A 17 -5.46 12.71 -2.63
CA GLU A 17 -5.31 13.64 -3.77
C GLU A 17 -4.14 13.24 -4.68
N GLU A 18 -3.02 12.80 -4.10
CA GLU A 18 -1.90 12.23 -4.87
C GLU A 18 -2.30 10.96 -5.61
N ALA A 19 -2.99 10.03 -4.94
CA ALA A 19 -3.46 8.79 -5.53
C ALA A 19 -4.42 9.05 -6.70
N ARG A 20 -5.36 10.01 -6.54
CA ARG A 20 -6.26 10.44 -7.60
C ARG A 20 -5.51 11.00 -8.82
N ARG A 21 -4.50 11.83 -8.61
CA ARG A 21 -3.73 12.45 -9.70
C ARG A 21 -2.84 11.44 -10.43
N ALA A 22 -2.24 10.51 -9.69
CA ALA A 22 -1.29 9.54 -10.25
C ALA A 22 -1.95 8.29 -10.84
N PHE A 23 -3.01 7.78 -10.20
CA PHE A 23 -3.64 6.50 -10.53
C PHE A 23 -5.11 6.61 -10.93
N GLY A 24 -5.73 7.79 -10.80
CA GLY A 24 -7.15 8.00 -11.11
C GLY A 24 -8.12 7.47 -10.05
N ASN A 25 -7.62 6.85 -8.97
CA ASN A 25 -8.42 6.34 -7.85
C ASN A 25 -7.88 6.90 -6.52
N PRO A 26 -8.69 7.65 -5.74
CA PRO A 26 -8.29 8.19 -4.43
C PRO A 26 -8.41 7.18 -3.27
N GLU A 27 -8.84 5.95 -3.50
CA GLU A 27 -9.11 4.98 -2.44
C GLU A 27 -7.82 4.60 -1.69
N LEU A 28 -7.88 4.64 -0.36
CA LEU A 28 -6.75 4.37 0.53
C LEU A 28 -7.13 3.30 1.56
N TYR A 29 -6.13 2.53 2.00
CA TYR A 29 -6.23 1.65 3.17
C TYR A 29 -5.07 1.94 4.13
N ILE A 30 -5.24 1.58 5.40
CA ILE A 30 -4.27 1.81 6.46
C ILE A 30 -3.80 0.47 6.99
N GLU A 31 -2.50 0.30 7.11
CA GLU A 31 -1.88 -0.86 7.74
C GLU A 31 -1.03 -0.47 8.94
N LYS A 32 -0.75 -1.45 9.79
CA LYS A 32 0.16 -1.28 10.91
C LYS A 32 1.58 -1.08 10.38
N PHE A 33 2.20 0.03 10.74
CA PHE A 33 3.60 0.31 10.41
C PHE A 33 4.55 -0.64 11.15
N LEU A 34 5.46 -1.28 10.41
CA LEU A 34 6.56 -2.07 10.95
C LEU A 34 7.84 -1.22 10.88
N GLY A 35 8.53 -1.01 12.01
CA GLY A 35 9.66 -0.05 12.09
C GLY A 35 10.99 -0.55 11.53
N GLN A 36 11.32 -1.83 11.73
CA GLN A 36 12.53 -2.46 11.19
C GLN A 36 12.17 -3.73 10.41
N PRO A 37 11.36 -3.64 9.34
CA PRO A 37 10.98 -4.79 8.56
C PRO A 37 12.12 -5.21 7.64
N ARG A 38 12.14 -6.50 7.27
CA ARG A 38 12.88 -6.97 6.11
C ARG A 38 11.92 -7.03 4.93
N HIS A 39 12.28 -6.37 3.83
CA HIS A 39 11.54 -6.50 2.57
C HIS A 39 11.98 -7.78 1.88
N VAL A 40 11.04 -8.70 1.66
CA VAL A 40 11.28 -9.98 0.98
C VAL A 40 10.16 -10.17 -0.04
N GLU A 41 10.55 -10.47 -1.27
CA GLU A 41 9.64 -10.75 -2.37
C GLU A 41 9.84 -12.20 -2.83
N ILE A 42 8.75 -12.84 -3.24
CA ILE A 42 8.75 -14.21 -3.76
C ILE A 42 8.22 -14.17 -5.18
N GLN A 43 9.03 -14.62 -6.14
CA GLN A 43 8.59 -14.78 -7.51
C GLN A 43 7.72 -16.02 -7.62
N VAL A 44 6.59 -15.89 -8.32
CA VAL A 44 5.69 -17.01 -8.64
C VAL A 44 5.46 -17.04 -10.15
N LEU A 45 5.48 -18.22 -10.76
CA LEU A 45 5.09 -18.44 -12.16
C LEU A 45 3.99 -19.50 -12.21
N CYS A 46 2.88 -19.21 -12.89
CA CYS A 46 1.76 -20.13 -13.08
C CYS A 46 1.44 -20.33 -14.56
N ASP A 47 0.98 -21.52 -14.94
CA ASP A 47 0.42 -21.80 -16.26
C ASP A 47 -1.12 -21.98 -16.24
N ALA A 48 -1.72 -22.10 -17.43
CA ALA A 48 -3.17 -22.29 -17.57
C ALA A 48 -3.63 -23.75 -17.31
N TYR A 49 -2.71 -24.68 -17.06
CA TYR A 49 -2.98 -26.10 -16.83
C TYR A 49 -2.91 -26.48 -15.33
N GLY A 50 -2.63 -25.50 -14.46
CA GLY A 50 -2.63 -25.66 -13.01
C GLY A 50 -1.26 -25.89 -12.38
N ASN A 51 -0.15 -25.68 -13.12
CA ASN A 51 1.20 -25.76 -12.57
C ASN A 51 1.64 -24.41 -12.01
N ALA A 52 2.38 -24.40 -10.89
CA ALA A 52 2.97 -23.21 -10.29
C ALA A 52 4.34 -23.50 -9.64
N VAL A 53 5.27 -22.54 -9.70
CA VAL A 53 6.59 -22.54 -9.03
C VAL A 53 6.94 -21.19 -8.46
#